data_AF-A0AAD5IZT3-F1
#
_entry.id   AF-A0AAD5IZT3-F1
#
_cell.length_a   1.000
_cell.length_b   1.000
_cell.length_c   1.000
_cell.angle_alpha   90.00
_cell.angle_beta   90.00
_cell.angle_gamma   90.00
#
_symmetry.space_group_name_H-M   'P 1'
#
loop_
_entity.id
_entity.type
_entity.pdbx_description
1 polymer ?
#
loop_
_entity_poly.entity_id
_entity_poly.type
_entity_poly.pdbx_seq_one_letter_code
_entity_poly.pdbx_strand_id
1 'polypeptide(L)'
;MRVAGARYIHFSDQSFDDFSMVMHLFGYALSGLSEEETRDVELVHLLLAAAEKVSYQQYERASRLLSRCDWIAAERANSVQRVVYYFAEALRGRIDKETGRITAEEFRAGTT
;
A
#
# COMPACT_ATOMS: atom_id res chain seq x y z
N MET A 1 -20.45 20.00 -18.02
CA MET A 1 -19.01 19.69 -17.85
C MET A 1 -18.25 20.89 -17.27
N ARG A 2 -18.37 21.15 -15.97
CA ARG A 2 -17.51 22.15 -15.27
C ARG A 2 -16.82 21.57 -14.02
N VAL A 3 -17.37 20.51 -13.44
CA VAL A 3 -16.80 19.81 -12.27
C VAL A 3 -15.68 18.83 -12.65
N ALA A 4 -15.62 18.38 -13.90
CA ALA A 4 -14.56 17.47 -14.37
C ALA A 4 -13.20 18.17 -14.57
N GLY A 5 -13.19 19.46 -14.91
CA GLY A 5 -11.96 20.21 -15.17
C GLY A 5 -11.18 20.60 -13.90
N ALA A 6 -11.89 20.93 -12.81
CA ALA A 6 -11.25 21.31 -11.55
C ALA A 6 -10.57 20.13 -10.83
N ARG A 7 -11.01 18.89 -11.11
CA ARG A 7 -10.41 17.66 -10.56
C ARG A 7 -9.12 17.24 -11.27
N TYR A 8 -8.87 17.74 -12.47
CA TYR A 8 -7.66 17.39 -13.24
C TYR A 8 -6.44 18.20 -12.79
N ILE A 9 -6.63 19.46 -12.39
CA ILE A 9 -5.51 20.34 -11.97
C ILE A 9 -4.91 19.88 -10.64
N HIS A 10 -5.68 19.18 -9.80
CA HIS A 10 -5.17 18.57 -8.56
C HIS A 10 -4.35 17.28 -8.79
N PHE A 11 -4.40 16.72 -10.01
CA PHE A 11 -3.71 15.49 -10.38
C PHE A 11 -2.25 15.75 -10.79
N SER A 12 -1.94 16.98 -11.22
CA SER A 12 -0.63 17.36 -11.76
C SER A 12 0.29 18.04 -10.76
N ASP A 13 -0.22 18.50 -9.60
CA ASP A 13 0.60 19.20 -8.61
C ASP A 13 1.22 18.21 -7.63
N GLN A 14 2.54 18.08 -7.77
CA GLN A 14 3.44 17.24 -7.01
C GLN A 14 3.36 17.58 -5.52
N SER A 15 2.84 16.68 -4.68
CA SER A 15 3.19 16.52 -3.24
C SER A 15 2.17 15.72 -2.44
N PHE A 16 0.99 15.42 -3.00
CA PHE A 16 0.04 14.57 -2.28
C PHE A 16 0.56 13.14 -2.26
N ASP A 17 0.95 12.70 -1.06
CA ASP A 17 1.13 11.30 -0.71
C ASP A 17 -0.02 10.51 -1.35
N ASP A 18 0.26 9.52 -2.22
CA ASP A 18 -0.73 8.73 -2.98
C ASP A 18 -1.94 8.33 -2.09
N PHE A 19 -1.67 8.16 -0.80
CA PHE A 19 -2.62 7.98 0.29
C PHE A 19 -3.73 9.04 0.40
N SER A 20 -3.40 10.33 0.48
CA SER A 20 -4.40 11.40 0.66
C SER A 20 -5.37 11.48 -0.51
N MET A 21 -4.92 11.07 -1.70
CA MET A 21 -5.71 11.08 -2.92
C MET A 21 -6.73 9.93 -2.95
N VAL A 22 -6.36 8.74 -2.45
CA VAL A 22 -7.28 7.60 -2.28
C VAL A 22 -8.34 7.91 -1.22
N MET A 23 -7.94 8.45 -0.07
CA MET A 23 -8.87 8.75 1.04
C MET A 23 -9.95 9.76 0.67
N HIS A 24 -9.61 10.79 -0.12
CA HIS A 24 -10.58 11.80 -0.55
C HIS A 24 -11.63 11.26 -1.54
N LEU A 25 -11.38 10.13 -2.20
CA LEU A 25 -12.31 9.54 -3.16
C LEU A 25 -13.48 8.80 -2.47
N PHE A 26 -13.26 8.34 -1.23
CA PHE A 26 -14.19 7.45 -0.52
C PHE A 26 -14.97 8.09 0.63
N GLY A 27 -14.71 9.36 0.98
CA GLY A 27 -15.33 10.01 2.16
C GLY A 27 -16.87 9.91 2.23
N TYR A 28 -17.57 9.93 1.09
CA TYR A 28 -19.03 9.70 1.03
C TYR A 28 -19.43 8.22 0.97
N ALA A 29 -18.57 7.36 0.37
CA ALA A 29 -18.84 5.93 0.23
C ALA A 29 -18.67 5.16 1.55
N LEU A 30 -17.89 5.69 2.49
CA LEU A 30 -17.62 5.06 3.79
C LEU A 30 -18.46 5.64 4.93
N SER A 31 -19.35 6.60 4.66
CA SER A 31 -20.10 7.32 5.70
C SER A 31 -21.05 6.46 6.56
N GLY A 32 -21.26 5.19 6.22
CA GLY A 32 -22.07 4.23 6.99
C GLY A 32 -21.25 3.15 7.71
N LEU A 33 -19.93 3.19 7.60
CA LEU A 33 -19.04 2.22 8.24
C LEU A 33 -18.63 2.71 9.64
N SER A 34 -18.35 1.75 10.52
CA SER A 34 -17.65 2.04 11.76
C SER A 34 -16.23 2.53 11.46
N GLU A 35 -15.59 3.13 12.46
CA GLU A 35 -14.20 3.58 12.34
C GLU A 35 -13.25 2.40 12.09
N GLU A 36 -13.53 1.22 12.68
CA GLU A 36 -12.75 0.01 12.43
C GLU A 36 -12.91 -0.49 10.99
N GLU A 37 -14.15 -0.61 10.50
CA GLU A 37 -14.42 -1.00 9.11
C GLU A 37 -13.84 -0.01 8.12
N THR A 38 -13.87 1.29 8.44
CA THR A 38 -13.24 2.34 7.63
C THR A 38 -11.74 2.07 7.54
N ARG A 39 -11.04 1.91 8.67
CA ARG A 39 -9.60 1.61 8.69
C ARG A 39 -9.26 0.32 7.94
N ASP A 40 -10.10 -0.71 8.06
CA ASP A 40 -9.91 -1.97 7.34
C ASP A 40 -10.04 -1.80 5.82
N VAL A 41 -11.01 -1.00 5.36
CA VAL A 41 -11.14 -0.65 3.94
C VAL A 41 -9.94 0.15 3.44
N GLU A 42 -9.46 1.12 4.22
CA GLU A 42 -8.27 1.91 3.89
C GLU A 42 -7.04 1.00 3.74
N LEU A 43 -6.87 0.05 4.66
CA LEU A 43 -5.77 -0.91 4.67
C LEU A 43 -5.77 -1.81 3.42
N VAL A 44 -6.95 -2.31 3.02
CA VAL A 44 -7.09 -3.13 1.81
C VAL A 44 -6.78 -2.33 0.55
N HIS A 45 -7.20 -1.06 0.48
CA HIS A 45 -6.88 -0.20 -0.66
C HIS A 45 -5.38 0.09 -0.76
N LEU A 46 -4.72 0.33 0.37
CA LEU A 46 -3.27 0.53 0.44
C LEU A 46 -2.52 -0.70 -0.11
N LEU A 47 -2.94 -1.91 0.29
CA LEU A 47 -2.39 -3.15 -0.21
C LEU A 47 -2.61 -3.31 -1.72
N LEU A 48 -3.80 -3.01 -2.22
CA LEU A 48 -4.13 -3.11 -3.64
C LEU A 48 -3.27 -2.14 -4.48
N ALA A 49 -3.12 -0.91 -4.02
CA ALA A 49 -2.25 0.08 -4.67
C ALA A 49 -0.79 -0.38 -4.68
N ALA A 50 -0.31 -0.96 -3.57
CA ALA A 50 1.04 -1.53 -3.51
C ALA A 50 1.22 -2.66 -4.52
N ALA A 51 0.27 -3.59 -4.60
CA ALA A 51 0.29 -4.69 -5.56
C ALA A 51 0.31 -4.20 -7.02
N GLU A 52 -0.45 -3.14 -7.33
CA GLU A 52 -0.41 -2.47 -8.63
C GLU A 52 0.97 -1.86 -8.91
N LYS A 53 1.58 -1.18 -7.94
CA LYS A 53 2.95 -0.65 -8.13
C LYS A 53 3.97 -1.77 -8.37
N VAL A 54 3.85 -2.91 -7.66
CA VAL A 54 4.71 -4.09 -7.89
C VAL A 54 4.53 -4.64 -9.31
N SER A 55 3.29 -4.72 -9.83
CA SER A 55 3.05 -5.21 -11.19
C SER A 55 3.70 -4.32 -12.26
N TYR A 56 3.78 -3.02 -12.00
CA TYR A 56 4.48 -2.04 -12.85
C TYR A 56 5.95 -1.83 -12.51
N GLN A 57 6.55 -2.69 -11.68
CA GLN A 57 7.95 -2.60 -11.25
C GLN A 57 8.33 -1.27 -10.57
N GLN A 58 7.34 -0.54 -10.04
CA GLN A 58 7.54 0.72 -9.29
C GLN A 58 7.89 0.41 -7.83
N TYR A 59 8.99 -0.31 -7.61
CA TYR A 59 9.30 -0.92 -6.31
C TYR A 59 9.49 0.07 -5.16
N GLU A 60 10.12 1.24 -5.41
CA GLU A 60 10.29 2.26 -4.37
C GLU A 60 8.94 2.80 -3.86
N ARG A 61 8.00 3.04 -4.78
CA ARG A 61 6.63 3.43 -4.45
C ARG A 61 5.86 2.30 -3.75
N ALA A 62 6.00 1.06 -4.24
CA ALA A 62 5.40 -0.10 -3.61
C ALA A 62 5.89 -0.27 -2.17
N SER A 63 7.21 -0.21 -1.93
CA SER A 63 7.80 -0.31 -0.60
C SER A 63 7.27 0.76 0.35
N ARG A 64 7.12 2.01 -0.09
CA ARG A 64 6.52 3.09 0.73
C ARG A 64 5.08 2.79 1.15
N LEU A 65 4.27 2.26 0.24
CA LEU A 65 2.89 1.85 0.54
C LEU A 65 2.87 0.67 1.53
N LEU A 66 3.72 -0.34 1.31
CA LEU A 66 3.81 -1.51 2.18
C LEU A 66 4.27 -1.15 3.60
N SER A 67 5.23 -0.24 3.76
CA SER A 67 5.66 0.22 5.10
C SER A 67 4.52 0.82 5.93
N ARG A 68 3.49 1.35 5.27
CA ARG A 68 2.31 1.88 5.94
C ARG A 68 1.30 0.78 6.30
N CYS A 69 1.30 -0.36 5.59
CA CYS A 69 0.55 -1.55 6.00
C CYS A 69 1.09 -2.10 7.34
N ASP A 70 2.41 -2.12 7.54
CA ASP A 70 3.04 -2.69 8.76
C ASP A 70 2.70 -1.93 10.03
N TRP A 71 2.50 -0.61 9.92
CA TRP A 71 2.12 0.21 11.06
C TRP A 71 0.70 -0.07 11.55
N ILE A 72 -0.13 -0.70 10.72
CA ILE A 72 -1.57 -0.85 10.97
C ILE A 72 -1.95 -2.33 11.13
N ALA A 73 -1.28 -3.24 10.42
CA ALA A 73 -1.56 -4.66 10.41
C ALA A 73 -0.65 -5.43 11.39
N ALA A 74 -1.12 -5.66 12.61
CA ALA A 74 -0.46 -6.56 13.55
C ALA A 74 -0.97 -8.01 13.38
N GLU A 75 -0.10 -9.01 13.57
CA GLU A 75 -0.45 -10.44 13.42
C GLU A 75 -1.61 -10.91 14.34
N ARG A 76 -1.81 -10.22 15.47
CA ARG A 76 -2.88 -10.49 16.45
C ARG A 76 -4.16 -9.67 16.24
N ALA A 77 -4.26 -8.99 15.10
CA ALA A 77 -5.34 -8.07 14.83
C ALA A 77 -6.49 -8.76 14.07
N ASN A 78 -7.50 -8.01 13.62
CA ASN A 78 -8.71 -8.62 13.03
C ASN A 78 -8.40 -9.41 11.73
N SER A 79 -9.37 -10.16 11.22
CA SER A 79 -9.15 -11.03 10.06
C SER A 79 -8.67 -10.29 8.83
N VAL A 80 -9.15 -9.05 8.58
CA VAL A 80 -8.73 -8.21 7.46
C VAL A 80 -7.27 -7.80 7.62
N GLN A 81 -6.90 -7.32 8.80
CA GLN A 81 -5.54 -6.91 9.12
C GLN A 81 -4.53 -8.06 8.98
N ARG A 82 -4.90 -9.28 9.40
CA ARG A 82 -4.07 -10.47 9.20
C ARG A 82 -3.87 -10.82 7.73
N VAL A 83 -4.92 -10.72 6.92
CA VAL A 83 -4.81 -10.94 5.46
C VAL A 83 -3.85 -9.90 4.87
N VAL A 84 -4.02 -8.63 5.21
CA VAL A 84 -3.12 -7.58 4.68
C VAL A 84 -1.67 -7.80 5.12
N TYR A 85 -1.43 -8.18 6.36
CA TYR A 85 -0.09 -8.49 6.87
C TYR A 85 0.63 -9.54 5.98
N TYR A 86 0.00 -10.70 5.76
CA TYR A 86 0.65 -11.76 4.97
C TYR A 86 0.84 -11.39 3.50
N PHE A 87 -0.11 -10.67 2.90
CA PHE A 87 0.06 -10.20 1.52
C PHE A 87 1.13 -9.12 1.41
N ALA A 88 1.25 -8.24 2.40
CA ALA A 88 2.31 -7.23 2.43
C ALA A 88 3.70 -7.88 2.50
N GLU A 89 3.87 -8.88 3.37
CA GLU A 89 5.10 -9.68 3.45
C GLU A 89 5.42 -10.41 2.14
N ALA A 90 4.41 -11.03 1.51
CA ALA A 90 4.60 -11.69 0.22
C ALA A 90 5.02 -10.72 -0.89
N LEU A 91 4.44 -9.50 -0.90
CA LEU A 91 4.83 -8.47 -1.86
C LEU A 91 6.24 -7.95 -1.59
N ARG A 92 6.67 -7.81 -0.32
CA ARG A 92 8.06 -7.50 0.00
C ARG A 92 9.02 -8.56 -0.49
N GLY A 93 8.76 -9.82 -0.15
CA GLY A 93 9.59 -10.93 -0.62
C GLY A 93 9.70 -10.98 -2.14
N ARG A 94 8.62 -10.64 -2.86
CA ARG A 94 8.65 -10.49 -4.32
C ARG A 94 9.54 -9.32 -4.77
N ILE A 95 9.41 -8.14 -4.16
CA ILE A 95 10.26 -6.98 -4.45
C ILE A 95 11.74 -7.31 -4.19
N ASP A 96 12.06 -7.94 -3.06
CA ASP A 96 13.44 -8.28 -2.70
C ASP A 96 14.04 -9.29 -3.67
N LYS A 97 13.23 -10.24 -4.15
CA LYS A 97 13.62 -11.18 -5.20
C LYS A 97 13.89 -10.47 -6.53
N GLU A 98 12.98 -9.61 -6.96
CA GLU A 98 13.05 -8.90 -8.25
C GLU A 98 14.14 -7.81 -8.27
N THR A 99 14.51 -7.25 -7.11
CA THR A 99 15.58 -6.25 -6.97
C THR A 99 16.94 -6.85 -6.61
N GLY A 100 17.03 -8.16 -6.39
CA GLY A 100 18.28 -8.83 -6.03
C GLY A 100 18.76 -8.55 -4.60
N ARG A 101 17.85 -8.19 -3.67
CA ARG A 101 18.17 -8.06 -2.23
C ARG A 101 18.32 -9.42 -1.55
N ILE A 102 17.53 -10.42 -1.95
CA ILE A 102 17.59 -11.78 -1.36
C ILE A 102 18.96 -12.44 -1.62
N THR A 103 19.54 -12.23 -2.80
CA THR A 103 20.87 -12.79 -3.13
C THR A 103 21.99 -12.14 -2.31
N ALA A 104 21.83 -10.90 -1.85
CA ALA A 104 22.82 -10.21 -1.02
C ALA A 104 22.81 -10.70 0.43
N GLU A 105 21.65 -11.07 0.98
CA GLU A 105 21.56 -11.63 2.34
C GLU A 105 22.02 -13.10 2.39
N GLU A 106 21.67 -13.92 1.39
CA GLU A 106 22.17 -15.29 1.25
C GLU A 106 23.69 -15.32 1.05
N PHE A 107 24.25 -14.40 0.26
CA PHE A 107 25.71 -14.25 0.08
C PHE A 107 26.43 -13.89 1.39
N ARG A 108 25.79 -13.11 2.28
CA ARG A 108 26.36 -12.74 3.58
C ARG A 108 26.20 -13.85 4.62
N ALA A 109 25.12 -14.62 4.58
CA ALA A 109 24.88 -15.76 5.46
C ALA A 109 25.77 -16.97 5.12
N GLY A 110 26.24 -17.09 3.87
CA GLY A 110 27.19 -18.13 3.46
C GLY A 110 28.68 -17.86 3.79
N THR A 111 28.99 -16.79 4.53
CA THR A 111 30.38 -16.40 4.86
C THR A 111 30.76 -16.53 6.35
N THR A 112 29.96 -17.24 7.15
CA THR A 112 30.25 -17.58 8.56
C THR A 112 30.17 -19.07 8.79
#